data_AF-A0A4T0B720-F1
#
_entry.id   AF-A0A4T0B720-F1
#
_cell.length_a   1.000
_cell.length_b   1.000
_cell.length_c   1.000
_cell.angle_alpha   90.00
_cell.angle_beta   90.00
_cell.angle_gamma   90.00
#
_symmetry.space_group_name_H-M   'P 1'
#
loop_
_entity.id
_entity.type
_entity.pdbx_description
1 polymer ?
#
loop_
_entity_poly.entity_id
_entity_poly.type
_entity_poly.pdbx_seq_one_letter_code
_entity_poly.pdbx_strand_id
1 'polypeptide(L)'
;MAFGSFLILPLSMMFGRRPIFLGCCVLLLGSTLGAGASNSYNTHMACRILQGVAAGATESVLPLIITDMSFVDERGLWFGVYWGSQNLINTIFGISASYLVAATSWRYFYWVLAIFAAGGLVTGFFLLAETRYTRSPASMDGQVVFTDEWGVTHFLTDAEARARLGDVHQPDDQEYREKTYLQHLNPVSGIAPNALKLGLGANVKMLQACSSPGVIYAILASSIALGVGIAMSLVYASILTTSFHWSEKSIGLVNVGIFPASLAAMFYAGYCGDKMNIWLAKRRNGVHLPEDTLVQLILPFFVGAIGIIIFAVTANAPESHSSWGIIMGWTLYEFAFIVVLITTTHFGSEAFPKNPGPALVVVIGVKNIVSFGASFGIVPMVHAFNYLTAFMILFGIYVGIFLLGIPVYFFNPKWRAYMAREK
;
A
#
# COMPACT_ATOMS: atom_id res chain seq x y z
N MET A 1 -12.15 2.34 -0.91
CA MET A 1 -10.87 1.59 -0.94
C MET A 1 -10.76 0.69 0.28
N ALA A 2 -10.74 1.23 1.51
CA ALA A 2 -10.64 0.44 2.75
C ALA A 2 -11.63 -0.75 2.84
N PHE A 3 -12.93 -0.49 2.72
CA PHE A 3 -13.93 -1.57 2.76
C PHE A 3 -13.72 -2.60 1.65
N GLY A 4 -13.30 -2.15 0.46
CA GLY A 4 -12.95 -3.03 -0.66
C GLY A 4 -11.79 -3.95 -0.31
N SER A 5 -10.69 -3.43 0.27
CA SER A 5 -9.51 -4.24 0.60
C SER A 5 -9.83 -5.35 1.61
N PHE A 6 -10.67 -5.06 2.62
CA PHE A 6 -11.10 -6.04 3.63
C PHE A 6 -12.04 -7.11 3.06
N LEU A 7 -12.90 -6.77 2.10
CA LEU A 7 -13.79 -7.73 1.45
C LEU A 7 -13.05 -8.59 0.42
N ILE A 8 -12.13 -7.98 -0.33
CA ILE A 8 -11.43 -8.61 -1.44
C ILE A 8 -10.37 -9.59 -0.98
N LEU A 9 -9.71 -9.37 0.18
CA LEU A 9 -8.70 -10.31 0.66
C LEU A 9 -9.28 -11.72 0.94
N PRO A 10 -10.34 -11.90 1.74
CA PRO A 10 -10.97 -13.20 1.95
C PRO A 10 -11.38 -13.85 0.63
N LEU A 11 -11.97 -13.08 -0.29
CA LEU A 11 -12.36 -13.58 -1.61
C LEU A 11 -11.16 -14.07 -2.42
N SER A 12 -10.03 -13.36 -2.38
CA SER A 12 -8.80 -13.78 -3.05
C SER A 12 -8.21 -15.07 -2.48
N MET A 13 -8.37 -15.31 -1.18
CA MET A 13 -7.97 -16.57 -0.55
C MET A 13 -8.90 -17.73 -0.95
N MET A 14 -10.20 -17.46 -1.11
CA MET A 14 -11.21 -18.45 -1.48
C MET A 14 -11.12 -18.89 -2.94
N PHE A 15 -11.14 -17.91 -3.84
CA PHE A 15 -11.31 -18.13 -5.28
C PHE A 15 -10.00 -18.05 -6.07
N GLY A 16 -8.91 -17.58 -5.46
CA GLY A 16 -7.62 -17.32 -6.10
C GLY A 16 -7.38 -15.83 -6.35
N ARG A 17 -6.12 -15.47 -6.58
CA ARG A 17 -5.70 -14.06 -6.65
C ARG A 17 -6.01 -13.45 -8.01
N ARG A 18 -5.83 -14.24 -9.08
CA ARG A 18 -6.07 -13.79 -10.46
C ARG A 18 -7.56 -13.55 -10.77
N PRO A 19 -8.50 -14.49 -10.54
CA PRO A 19 -9.91 -14.26 -10.88
C PRO A 19 -10.50 -13.05 -10.15
N ILE A 20 -10.12 -12.86 -8.89
CA ILE A 20 -10.58 -11.73 -8.07
C ILE A 20 -9.98 -10.42 -8.56
N PHE A 21 -8.69 -10.39 -8.92
CA PHE A 21 -8.08 -9.21 -9.51
C PHE A 21 -8.73 -8.82 -10.85
N LEU A 22 -8.90 -9.78 -11.77
CA LEU A 22 -9.56 -9.54 -13.06
C LEU A 22 -11.02 -9.11 -12.88
N GLY A 23 -11.76 -9.72 -11.96
CA GLY A 23 -13.12 -9.30 -11.61
C GLY A 23 -13.18 -7.86 -11.12
N CYS A 24 -12.20 -7.44 -10.30
CA CYS A 24 -12.09 -6.05 -9.86
C CYS A 24 -11.73 -5.10 -11.02
N CYS A 25 -10.87 -5.51 -11.96
CA CYS A 25 -10.58 -4.72 -13.16
C CYS A 25 -11.82 -4.53 -14.06
N VAL A 26 -12.63 -5.58 -14.24
CA VAL A 26 -13.91 -5.49 -14.97
C VAL A 26 -14.88 -4.54 -14.24
N LEU A 27 -14.99 -4.66 -12.92
CA LEU A 27 -15.82 -3.78 -12.11
C LEU A 27 -15.35 -2.32 -12.20
N LEU A 28 -14.03 -2.09 -12.18
CA LEU A 28 -13.43 -0.76 -12.35
C LEU A 28 -13.75 -0.17 -13.73
N LEU A 29 -13.59 -0.96 -14.80
CA LEU A 29 -13.90 -0.52 -16.16
C LEU A 29 -15.38 -0.17 -16.31
N GLY A 30 -16.29 -1.06 -15.91
CA GLY A 30 -17.73 -0.83 -15.99
C GLY A 30 -18.19 0.38 -15.17
N SER A 31 -17.68 0.54 -13.95
CA SER A 31 -18.01 1.68 -13.09
C SER A 31 -17.38 3.00 -13.57
N THR A 32 -16.26 2.97 -14.30
CA THR A 32 -15.65 4.16 -14.91
C THR A 32 -16.44 4.61 -16.13
N LEU A 33 -16.85 3.68 -17.00
CA LEU A 33 -17.74 3.95 -18.14
C LEU A 33 -19.10 4.51 -17.66
N GLY A 34 -19.67 3.90 -16.62
CA GLY A 34 -20.91 4.36 -16.00
C GLY A 34 -20.79 5.77 -15.40
N ALA A 35 -19.66 6.10 -14.76
CA ALA A 35 -19.42 7.44 -14.23
C ALA A 35 -19.31 8.50 -15.36
N GLY A 36 -18.64 8.18 -16.47
CA GLY A 36 -18.52 9.07 -17.63
C GLY A 36 -19.86 9.32 -18.34
N ALA A 37 -20.71 8.30 -18.42
CA ALA A 37 -22.05 8.37 -19.02
C ALA A 37 -23.15 8.89 -18.06
N SER A 38 -22.84 9.11 -16.79
CA SER A 38 -23.84 9.48 -15.78
C SER A 38 -24.41 10.88 -16.00
N ASN A 39 -25.75 10.99 -15.86
CA ASN A 39 -26.51 12.24 -15.95
C ASN A 39 -27.20 12.62 -14.63
N SER A 40 -27.08 11.79 -13.60
CA SER A 40 -27.62 12.02 -12.26
C SER A 40 -26.54 11.89 -11.20
N TYR A 41 -26.60 12.74 -10.18
CA TYR A 41 -25.69 12.71 -9.04
C TYR A 41 -25.69 11.33 -8.35
N ASN A 42 -26.86 10.72 -8.16
CA ASN A 42 -26.97 9.42 -7.50
C ASN A 42 -26.30 8.31 -8.31
N THR A 43 -26.47 8.31 -9.64
CA THR A 43 -25.80 7.36 -10.53
C THR A 43 -24.29 7.57 -10.49
N HIS A 44 -23.84 8.82 -10.54
CA HIS A 44 -22.42 9.15 -10.45
C HIS A 44 -21.81 8.70 -9.13
N MET A 45 -22.49 8.97 -8.01
CA MET A 45 -22.08 8.54 -6.67
C MET A 45 -22.00 7.01 -6.58
N ALA A 46 -23.01 6.28 -7.05
CA ALA A 46 -23.01 4.82 -7.07
C ALA A 46 -21.82 4.26 -7.86
N CYS A 47 -21.53 4.82 -9.05
CA CYS A 47 -20.35 4.44 -9.83
C CYS A 47 -19.04 4.70 -9.08
N ARG A 48 -18.92 5.82 -8.36
CA ARG A 48 -17.73 6.15 -7.55
C ARG A 48 -17.55 5.19 -6.37
N ILE A 49 -18.64 4.75 -5.73
CA ILE A 49 -18.60 3.73 -4.69
C ILE A 49 -18.07 2.41 -5.24
N LEU A 50 -18.57 1.97 -6.41
CA LEU A 50 -18.11 0.74 -7.07
C LEU A 50 -16.63 0.83 -7.47
N GLN A 51 -16.16 1.96 -8.00
CA GLN A 51 -14.74 2.22 -8.25
C GLN A 51 -13.93 2.09 -6.96
N GLY A 52 -14.45 2.63 -5.85
CA GLY A 52 -13.81 2.54 -4.53
C GLY A 52 -13.73 1.13 -3.97
N VAL A 53 -14.67 0.23 -4.30
CA VAL A 53 -14.61 -1.19 -3.95
C VAL A 53 -13.56 -1.88 -4.82
N ALA A 54 -13.61 -1.69 -6.14
CA ALA A 54 -12.65 -2.27 -7.09
C ALA A 54 -11.19 -1.87 -6.79
N ALA A 55 -10.95 -0.60 -6.46
CA ALA A 55 -9.65 -0.10 -6.04
C ALA A 55 -9.16 -0.71 -4.72
N GLY A 56 -10.01 -1.42 -3.97
CA GLY A 56 -9.56 -2.21 -2.82
C GLY A 56 -8.63 -3.37 -3.22
N ALA A 57 -8.76 -3.90 -4.44
CA ALA A 57 -7.91 -5.00 -4.93
C ALA A 57 -6.45 -4.58 -5.10
N THR A 58 -6.21 -3.33 -5.51
CA THR A 58 -4.84 -2.81 -5.65
C THR A 58 -4.18 -2.68 -4.29
N GLU A 59 -4.93 -2.40 -3.23
CA GLU A 59 -4.40 -2.23 -1.88
C GLU A 59 -4.26 -3.58 -1.12
N SER A 60 -5.00 -4.63 -1.51
CA SER A 60 -4.92 -5.94 -0.83
C SER A 60 -4.22 -7.03 -1.64
N VAL A 61 -4.61 -7.24 -2.89
CA VAL A 61 -4.17 -8.39 -3.69
C VAL A 61 -2.80 -8.15 -4.30
N LEU A 62 -2.51 -6.93 -4.79
CA LEU A 62 -1.21 -6.62 -5.42
C LEU A 62 -0.03 -6.75 -4.45
N PRO A 63 -0.07 -6.12 -3.26
CA PRO A 63 1.00 -6.29 -2.27
C PRO A 63 1.20 -7.75 -1.86
N LEU A 64 0.11 -8.53 -1.82
CA LEU A 64 0.16 -9.96 -1.54
C LEU A 64 0.82 -10.74 -2.68
N ILE A 65 0.50 -10.43 -3.95
CA ILE A 65 1.16 -11.00 -5.13
C ILE A 65 2.66 -10.70 -5.12
N ILE A 66 3.05 -9.45 -4.83
CA ILE A 66 4.45 -9.05 -4.72
C ILE A 66 5.15 -9.85 -3.62
N THR A 67 4.51 -10.00 -2.46
CA THR A 67 5.05 -10.76 -1.32
C THR A 67 5.31 -12.22 -1.71
N ASP A 68 4.44 -12.86 -2.49
CA ASP A 68 4.60 -14.24 -2.92
C ASP A 68 5.66 -14.45 -4.01
N MET A 69 5.91 -13.43 -4.84
CA MET A 69 6.84 -13.50 -5.96
C MET A 69 8.24 -12.99 -5.62
N SER A 70 8.39 -12.20 -4.55
CA SER A 70 9.66 -11.60 -4.15
C SER A 70 10.36 -12.40 -3.06
N PHE A 71 11.69 -12.46 -3.18
CA PHE A 71 12.54 -12.89 -2.07
C PHE A 71 12.58 -11.81 -0.98
N VAL A 72 12.84 -12.22 0.26
CA VAL A 72 12.77 -11.35 1.45
C VAL A 72 13.77 -10.19 1.38
N ASP A 73 14.95 -10.44 0.80
CA ASP A 73 16.06 -9.49 0.67
C ASP A 73 15.86 -8.44 -0.42
N GLU A 74 15.05 -8.72 -1.44
CA GLU A 74 14.73 -7.79 -2.55
C GLU A 74 13.32 -7.21 -2.46
N ARG A 75 12.59 -7.53 -1.38
CA ARG A 75 11.17 -7.19 -1.25
C ARG A 75 10.93 -5.68 -1.17
N GLY A 76 11.85 -4.93 -0.55
CA GLY A 76 11.76 -3.47 -0.47
C GLY A 76 11.82 -2.83 -1.86
N LEU A 77 12.71 -3.30 -2.75
CA LEU A 77 12.80 -2.86 -4.14
C LEU A 77 11.48 -3.03 -4.88
N TRP A 78 10.84 -4.19 -4.77
CA TRP A 78 9.57 -4.46 -5.46
C TRP A 78 8.41 -3.61 -4.91
N PHE A 79 8.34 -3.41 -3.59
CA PHE A 79 7.38 -2.46 -3.02
C PHE A 79 7.68 -1.02 -3.42
N GLY A 80 8.96 -0.67 -3.56
CA GLY A 80 9.42 0.60 -4.11
C GLY A 80 8.91 0.82 -5.54
N VAL A 81 9.13 -0.14 -6.43
CA VAL A 81 8.62 -0.11 -7.82
C VAL A 81 7.11 0.03 -7.84
N TYR A 82 6.39 -0.73 -7.01
CA TYR A 82 4.93 -0.67 -6.92
C TYR A 82 4.41 0.71 -6.48
N TRP A 83 4.77 1.18 -5.29
CA TRP A 83 4.26 2.46 -4.77
C TRP A 83 4.78 3.67 -5.53
N GLY A 84 6.03 3.63 -5.96
CA GLY A 84 6.63 4.74 -6.70
C GLY A 84 6.10 4.88 -8.12
N SER A 85 5.91 3.78 -8.86
CA SER A 85 5.29 3.84 -10.19
C SER A 85 3.83 4.29 -10.11
N GLN A 86 3.10 3.86 -9.08
CA GLN A 86 1.72 4.33 -8.84
C GLN A 86 1.67 5.86 -8.68
N ASN A 87 2.55 6.44 -7.84
CA ASN A 87 2.58 7.89 -7.62
C ASN A 87 3.08 8.67 -8.84
N LEU A 88 4.03 8.10 -9.58
CA LEU A 88 4.50 8.65 -10.85
C LEU A 88 3.37 8.76 -11.88
N ILE A 89 2.61 7.68 -12.06
CA ILE A 89 1.48 7.64 -12.99
C ILE A 89 0.38 8.59 -12.51
N ASN A 90 0.05 8.58 -11.21
CA ASN A 90 -0.92 9.50 -10.61
C ASN A 90 -0.57 10.97 -10.88
N THR A 91 0.72 11.32 -10.80
CA THR A 91 1.24 12.66 -11.09
C THR A 91 1.01 13.07 -12.53
N ILE A 92 1.34 12.19 -13.48
CA ILE A 92 1.13 12.43 -14.92
C ILE A 92 -0.36 12.68 -15.18
N PHE A 93 -1.24 11.84 -14.64
CA PHE A 93 -2.68 12.04 -14.76
C PHE A 93 -3.17 13.31 -14.10
N GLY A 94 -2.66 13.66 -12.91
CA GLY A 94 -3.03 14.88 -12.19
C GLY A 94 -2.70 16.14 -12.99
N ILE A 95 -1.52 16.19 -13.62
CA ILE A 95 -1.12 17.30 -14.49
C ILE A 95 -1.98 17.32 -15.76
N SER A 96 -2.12 16.18 -16.46
CA SER A 96 -2.90 16.11 -17.70
C SER A 96 -4.39 16.42 -17.47
N ALA A 97 -4.94 16.06 -16.31
CA ALA A 97 -6.34 16.29 -15.96
C ALA A 97 -6.68 17.78 -15.92
N SER A 98 -5.83 18.64 -15.34
CA SER A 98 -6.14 20.08 -15.26
C SER A 98 -6.25 20.71 -16.65
N TYR A 99 -5.35 20.35 -17.57
CA TYR A 99 -5.40 20.83 -18.95
C TYR A 99 -6.57 20.25 -19.74
N LEU A 100 -6.86 18.96 -19.58
CA LEU A 100 -7.96 18.29 -20.28
C LEU A 100 -9.33 18.85 -19.85
N VAL A 101 -9.54 19.06 -18.56
CA VAL A 101 -10.79 19.62 -18.02
C VAL A 101 -10.94 21.07 -18.46
N ALA A 102 -9.85 21.84 -18.51
CA ALA A 102 -9.88 23.22 -18.98
C ALA A 102 -10.16 23.37 -20.49
N ALA A 103 -9.77 22.39 -21.31
CA ALA A 103 -9.99 22.43 -22.76
C ALA A 103 -11.35 21.83 -23.17
N THR A 104 -11.83 20.84 -22.42
CA THR A 104 -13.02 20.07 -22.79
C THR A 104 -14.04 20.01 -21.65
N SER A 105 -14.16 18.87 -20.97
CA SER A 105 -15.14 18.63 -19.91
C SER A 105 -14.63 17.52 -19.01
N TRP A 106 -15.05 17.53 -17.74
CA TRP A 106 -14.74 16.49 -16.77
C TRP A 106 -15.12 15.07 -17.22
N ARG A 107 -16.10 14.93 -18.13
CA ARG A 107 -16.50 13.61 -18.69
C ARG A 107 -15.40 12.95 -19.51
N TYR A 108 -14.61 13.72 -20.25
CA TYR A 108 -13.53 13.18 -21.07
C TYR A 108 -12.41 12.56 -20.23
N PHE A 109 -12.22 13.05 -19.00
CA PHE A 109 -11.32 12.42 -18.06
C PHE A 109 -11.73 10.97 -17.73
N TYR A 110 -13.03 10.70 -17.57
CA TYR A 110 -13.53 9.33 -17.36
C TYR A 110 -13.32 8.43 -18.58
N TRP A 111 -13.47 8.94 -19.80
CA TRP A 111 -13.21 8.15 -21.00
C TRP A 111 -11.73 7.78 -21.14
N VAL A 112 -10.83 8.70 -20.82
CA VAL A 112 -9.38 8.41 -20.78
C VAL A 112 -9.10 7.34 -19.72
N LEU A 113 -9.62 7.50 -18.50
CA LEU A 113 -9.45 6.49 -17.45
C LEU A 113 -10.03 5.12 -17.83
N ALA A 114 -11.13 5.09 -18.57
CA ALA A 114 -11.71 3.83 -19.07
C ALA A 114 -10.78 3.12 -20.07
N ILE A 115 -10.08 3.86 -20.94
CA ILE A 115 -9.07 3.29 -21.84
C ILE A 115 -7.93 2.66 -21.04
N PHE A 116 -7.42 3.35 -20.01
CA PHE A 116 -6.37 2.81 -19.15
C PHE A 116 -6.85 1.60 -18.31
N ALA A 117 -8.09 1.63 -17.82
CA ALA A 117 -8.69 0.49 -17.11
C ALA A 117 -8.87 -0.71 -18.05
N ALA A 118 -9.27 -0.50 -19.30
CA ALA A 118 -9.37 -1.54 -20.32
C ALA A 118 -7.98 -2.11 -20.68
N GLY A 119 -6.99 -1.24 -20.87
CA GLY A 119 -5.60 -1.65 -21.07
C GLY A 119 -5.08 -2.49 -19.90
N GLY A 120 -5.29 -2.04 -18.67
CA GLY A 120 -4.93 -2.77 -17.46
C GLY A 120 -5.62 -4.13 -17.33
N LEU A 121 -6.89 -4.23 -17.75
CA LEU A 121 -7.62 -5.51 -17.81
C LEU A 121 -6.99 -6.46 -18.84
N VAL A 122 -6.67 -5.96 -20.03
CA VAL A 122 -6.02 -6.75 -21.11
C VAL A 122 -4.64 -7.22 -20.66
N THR A 123 -3.81 -6.31 -20.14
CA THR A 123 -2.47 -6.63 -19.66
C THR A 123 -2.54 -7.60 -18.47
N GLY A 124 -3.45 -7.39 -17.52
CA GLY A 124 -3.67 -8.31 -16.41
C GLY A 124 -4.13 -9.69 -16.88
N PHE A 125 -4.96 -9.77 -17.92
CA PHE A 125 -5.41 -11.05 -18.46
C PHE A 125 -4.26 -11.88 -19.05
N PHE A 126 -3.35 -11.24 -19.80
CA PHE A 126 -2.24 -11.94 -20.46
C PHE A 126 -1.01 -12.15 -19.57
N LEU A 127 -0.65 -11.17 -18.71
CA LEU A 127 0.60 -11.21 -17.95
C LEU A 127 0.45 -11.73 -16.53
N LEU A 128 -0.76 -11.68 -15.93
CA LEU A 128 -0.93 -12.12 -14.55
C LEU A 128 -1.15 -13.63 -14.48
N ALA A 129 -0.12 -14.36 -14.08
CA ALA A 129 -0.25 -15.77 -13.71
C ALA A 129 -0.92 -15.91 -12.33
N GLU A 130 -1.58 -17.04 -12.08
CA GLU A 130 -2.08 -17.37 -10.73
C GLU A 130 -0.89 -17.58 -9.80
N THR A 131 -0.81 -16.78 -8.74
CA THR A 131 0.30 -16.82 -7.77
C THR A 131 -0.01 -17.64 -6.53
N ARG A 132 -1.26 -18.10 -6.37
CA ARG A 132 -1.59 -19.05 -5.30
C ARG A 132 -1.05 -20.44 -5.64
N TYR A 133 0.15 -20.74 -5.12
CA TYR A 133 0.77 -22.07 -5.22
C TYR A 133 0.72 -22.78 -3.88
N THR A 134 -0.05 -23.87 -3.79
CA THR A 134 0.11 -24.87 -2.72
C THR A 134 1.32 -25.72 -3.07
N ARG A 135 2.49 -25.39 -2.50
CA ARG A 135 3.68 -26.23 -2.64
C ARG A 135 3.49 -27.48 -1.78
N SER A 136 3.61 -28.66 -2.39
CA SER A 136 3.66 -29.91 -1.64
C SER A 136 4.83 -29.86 -0.64
N PRO A 137 4.69 -30.43 0.57
CA PRO A 137 5.75 -30.42 1.57
C PRO A 137 7.03 -31.03 0.95
N ALA A 138 8.10 -30.24 0.85
CA ALA A 138 9.37 -30.66 0.27
C ALA A 138 10.41 -30.75 1.39
N SER A 139 11.07 -31.89 1.52
CA SER A 139 12.22 -32.07 2.42
C SER A 139 13.46 -31.48 1.75
N MET A 140 14.03 -30.43 2.33
CA MET A 140 15.30 -29.82 1.93
C MET A 140 16.25 -29.94 3.13
N ASP A 141 17.36 -30.66 2.99
CA ASP A 141 18.40 -30.81 4.04
C ASP A 141 17.88 -31.20 5.45
N GLY A 142 16.95 -32.16 5.55
CA GLY A 142 16.41 -32.65 6.83
C GLY A 142 15.41 -31.71 7.51
N GLN A 143 14.90 -30.71 6.76
CA GLN A 143 13.77 -29.87 7.14
C GLN A 143 12.66 -29.97 6.09
N VAL A 144 11.43 -30.19 6.55
CA VAL A 144 10.26 -30.16 5.68
C VAL A 144 9.75 -28.73 5.57
N VAL A 145 9.80 -28.21 4.35
CA VAL A 145 9.26 -26.91 3.97
C VAL A 145 7.86 -27.14 3.41
N PHE A 146 6.83 -26.67 4.13
CA PHE A 146 5.45 -26.69 3.62
C PHE A 146 4.88 -25.27 3.60
N THR A 147 4.05 -24.97 2.59
CA THR A 147 3.29 -23.73 2.54
C THR A 147 1.87 -24.00 3.00
N ASP A 148 1.45 -23.34 4.08
CA ASP A 148 0.11 -23.50 4.64
C ASP A 148 -0.99 -22.95 3.71
N GLU A 149 -2.26 -23.26 3.97
CA GLU A 149 -3.43 -22.80 3.20
C GLU A 149 -3.51 -21.26 3.08
N TRP A 150 -2.82 -20.55 3.97
CA TRP A 150 -2.71 -19.08 4.02
C TRP A 150 -1.46 -18.51 3.32
N GLY A 151 -0.68 -19.33 2.62
CA GLY A 151 0.51 -18.91 1.88
C GLY A 151 1.76 -18.71 2.75
N VAL A 152 1.79 -19.27 3.96
CA VAL A 152 2.92 -19.15 4.90
C VAL A 152 3.83 -20.35 4.79
N THR A 153 5.09 -20.10 4.47
CA THR A 153 6.13 -21.14 4.44
C THR A 153 6.59 -21.44 5.86
N HIS A 154 6.38 -22.68 6.30
CA HIS A 154 6.85 -23.19 7.56
C HIS A 154 8.04 -24.12 7.34
N PHE A 155 9.07 -23.94 8.17
CA PHE A 155 10.18 -24.87 8.29
C PHE A 155 9.89 -25.75 9.51
N LEU A 156 9.60 -27.03 9.29
CA LEU A 156 9.49 -28.01 10.35
C LEU A 156 10.70 -28.92 10.30
N THR A 157 11.23 -29.27 11.47
CA THR A 157 12.16 -30.39 11.59
C THR A 157 11.45 -31.68 11.16
N ASP A 158 12.16 -32.63 10.55
CA ASP A 158 11.56 -33.88 10.07
C ASP A 158 10.70 -34.61 11.11
N ALA A 159 11.09 -34.56 12.39
CA ALA A 159 10.33 -35.13 13.51
C ALA A 159 8.97 -34.43 13.75
N GLU A 160 8.92 -33.10 13.65
CA GLU A 160 7.69 -32.32 13.81
C GLU A 160 6.79 -32.41 12.57
N ALA A 161 7.40 -32.50 11.39
CA ALA A 161 6.70 -32.71 10.13
C ALA A 161 5.99 -34.07 10.12
N ARG A 162 6.68 -35.14 10.55
CA ARG A 162 6.07 -36.47 10.69
C ARG A 162 4.91 -36.51 11.69
N ALA A 163 5.01 -35.75 12.78
CA ALA A 163 3.95 -35.66 13.78
C ALA A 163 2.70 -34.89 13.32
N ARG A 164 2.86 -33.87 12.47
CA ARG A 164 1.75 -33.03 11.97
C ARG A 164 1.15 -33.48 10.65
N LEU A 165 1.97 -33.95 9.73
CA LEU A 165 1.60 -34.24 8.34
C LEU A 165 1.60 -35.75 8.05
N GLY A 166 1.98 -36.60 9.01
CA GLY A 166 2.21 -38.04 8.79
C GLY A 166 3.54 -38.29 8.09
N ASP A 167 3.76 -39.51 7.57
CA ASP A 167 4.96 -39.80 6.77
C ASP A 167 4.95 -38.94 5.50
N VAL A 168 5.77 -37.89 5.53
CA VAL A 168 6.05 -37.06 4.35
C VAL A 168 6.79 -37.95 3.38
N HIS A 169 6.08 -38.47 2.38
CA HIS A 169 6.72 -39.17 1.27
C HIS A 169 7.80 -38.25 0.69
N GLN A 170 9.02 -38.79 0.55
CA GLN A 170 10.02 -38.23 -0.35
C GLN A 170 9.29 -37.89 -1.65
N PRO A 171 9.47 -36.69 -2.22
CA PRO A 171 8.75 -36.33 -3.43
C PRO A 171 9.00 -37.45 -4.43
N ASP A 172 7.93 -38.18 -4.77
CA ASP A 172 7.92 -39.01 -5.96
C ASP A 172 8.43 -38.09 -7.07
N ASP A 173 9.33 -38.56 -7.93
CA ASP A 173 9.85 -37.83 -9.10
C ASP A 173 8.71 -37.58 -10.11
N GLN A 174 7.54 -37.14 -9.67
CA GLN A 174 6.57 -36.45 -10.47
C GLN A 174 7.18 -35.12 -10.87
N GLU A 175 7.96 -35.21 -11.95
CA GLU A 175 8.31 -34.15 -12.89
C GLU A 175 7.27 -33.03 -12.78
N TYR A 176 7.63 -31.96 -12.07
CA TYR A 176 6.76 -30.80 -11.87
C TYR A 176 6.60 -30.17 -13.26
N ARG A 177 5.61 -30.64 -14.02
CA ARG A 177 5.36 -30.13 -15.37
C ARG A 177 4.97 -28.68 -15.24
N GLU A 178 5.91 -27.79 -15.57
CA GLU A 178 5.64 -26.37 -15.70
C GLU A 178 4.40 -26.22 -16.58
N LYS A 179 3.38 -25.54 -16.05
CA LYS A 179 2.15 -25.33 -16.80
C LYS A 179 2.49 -24.53 -18.05
N THR A 180 2.00 -24.96 -19.20
CA THR A 180 2.20 -24.22 -20.44
C THR A 180 1.55 -22.83 -20.33
N TYR A 181 2.08 -21.81 -21.00
CA TYR A 181 1.53 -20.44 -20.98
C TYR A 181 0.01 -20.39 -21.21
N LEU A 182 -0.53 -21.21 -22.12
CA LEU A 182 -1.98 -21.31 -22.36
C LEU A 182 -2.76 -21.91 -21.18
N GLN A 183 -2.16 -22.82 -20.40
CA GLN A 183 -2.75 -23.35 -19.17
C GLN A 183 -2.69 -22.31 -18.05
N HIS A 184 -1.66 -21.45 -18.04
CA HIS A 184 -1.60 -20.28 -17.17
C HIS A 184 -2.64 -19.21 -17.53
N LEU A 185 -3.19 -19.20 -18.76
CA LEU A 185 -4.22 -18.23 -19.17
C LEU A 185 -5.63 -18.55 -18.65
N ASN A 186 -5.88 -19.72 -18.04
CA ASN A 186 -7.20 -20.04 -17.51
C ASN A 186 -7.59 -19.09 -16.36
N PRO A 187 -8.64 -18.25 -16.52
CA PRO A 187 -9.01 -17.25 -15.52
C PRO A 187 -9.57 -17.87 -14.23
N VAL A 188 -10.00 -19.13 -14.27
CA VAL A 188 -10.55 -19.83 -13.11
C VAL A 188 -9.46 -20.69 -12.49
N SER A 189 -8.93 -20.25 -11.36
CA SER A 189 -8.18 -21.12 -10.44
C SER A 189 -9.15 -22.01 -9.66
N GLY A 190 -8.73 -23.23 -9.33
CA GLY A 190 -9.52 -24.11 -8.46
C GLY A 190 -9.85 -23.45 -7.12
N ILE A 191 -11.06 -23.68 -6.61
CA ILE A 191 -11.51 -23.17 -5.32
C ILE A 191 -10.65 -23.79 -4.20
N ALA A 192 -10.30 -22.99 -3.18
CA ALA A 192 -9.61 -23.50 -2.00
C ALA A 192 -10.35 -24.69 -1.37
N PRO A 193 -9.66 -25.76 -0.94
CA PRO A 193 -10.24 -26.66 0.05
C PRO A 193 -10.65 -25.81 1.28
N ASN A 194 -11.85 -26.04 1.82
CA ASN A 194 -12.41 -25.27 2.95
C ASN A 194 -12.49 -23.74 2.78
N ALA A 195 -12.76 -23.25 1.55
CA ALA A 195 -12.84 -21.82 1.20
C ALA A 195 -13.55 -20.93 2.23
N LEU A 196 -14.75 -21.31 2.69
CA LEU A 196 -15.51 -20.48 3.64
C LEU A 196 -14.80 -20.31 5.00
N LYS A 197 -14.19 -21.38 5.51
CA LYS A 197 -13.42 -21.34 6.77
C LYS A 197 -12.14 -20.51 6.60
N LEU A 198 -11.51 -20.59 5.43
CA LEU A 198 -10.31 -19.81 5.09
C LEU A 198 -10.62 -18.31 5.02
N GLY A 199 -11.70 -17.93 4.33
CA GLY A 199 -12.15 -16.55 4.21
C GLY A 199 -12.59 -15.94 5.54
N LEU A 200 -13.41 -16.66 6.32
CA LEU A 200 -13.83 -16.19 7.65
C LEU A 200 -12.64 -16.14 8.62
N GLY A 201 -11.73 -17.12 8.55
CA GLY A 201 -10.50 -17.14 9.33
C GLY A 201 -9.54 -16.00 8.99
N ALA A 202 -9.54 -15.50 7.75
CA ALA A 202 -8.74 -14.35 7.35
C ALA A 202 -9.12 -13.09 8.14
N ASN A 203 -10.41 -12.83 8.33
CA ASN A 203 -10.89 -11.68 9.11
C ASN A 203 -10.48 -11.77 10.58
N VAL A 204 -10.53 -12.96 11.18
CA VAL A 204 -10.06 -13.17 12.55
C VAL A 204 -8.55 -12.94 12.66
N LYS A 205 -7.77 -13.43 11.69
CA LYS A 205 -6.31 -13.23 11.63
C LYS A 205 -5.92 -11.77 11.40
N MET A 206 -6.73 -11.02 10.65
CA MET A 206 -6.57 -9.57 10.53
C MET A 206 -6.74 -8.88 11.90
N LEU A 207 -7.79 -9.23 12.65
CA LEU A 207 -8.00 -8.69 14.00
C LEU A 207 -6.85 -9.06 14.95
N GLN A 208 -6.32 -10.28 14.85
CA GLN A 208 -5.15 -10.70 15.63
C GLN A 208 -3.87 -9.94 15.25
N ALA A 209 -3.72 -9.53 13.99
CA ALA A 209 -2.57 -8.74 13.56
C ALA A 209 -2.55 -7.36 14.24
N CYS A 210 -3.72 -6.80 14.57
CA CYS A 210 -3.83 -5.56 15.34
C CYS A 210 -3.31 -5.68 16.79
N SER A 211 -3.06 -6.89 17.31
CA SER A 211 -2.48 -7.07 18.64
C SER A 211 -0.96 -6.79 18.68
N SER A 212 -0.30 -6.73 17.52
CA SER A 212 1.13 -6.46 17.42
C SER A 212 1.44 -4.96 17.53
N PRO A 213 2.24 -4.52 18.51
CA PRO A 213 2.64 -3.11 18.64
C PRO A 213 3.31 -2.57 17.37
N GLY A 214 4.13 -3.39 16.69
CA GLY A 214 4.73 -3.02 15.42
C GLY A 214 3.71 -2.78 14.33
N VAL A 215 2.68 -3.64 14.20
CA VAL A 215 1.62 -3.47 13.19
C VAL A 215 0.80 -2.22 13.49
N ILE A 216 0.45 -1.97 14.76
CA ILE A 216 -0.23 -0.73 15.17
C ILE A 216 0.60 0.49 14.77
N TYR A 217 1.90 0.48 15.03
CA TYR A 217 2.78 1.58 14.62
C TYR A 217 2.80 1.79 13.11
N ALA A 218 2.91 0.72 12.31
CA ALA A 218 2.88 0.81 10.85
C ALA A 218 1.55 1.38 10.33
N ILE A 219 0.43 1.00 10.95
CA ILE A 219 -0.89 1.60 10.68
C ILE A 219 -0.86 3.09 11.01
N LEU A 220 -0.42 3.49 12.20
CA LEU A 220 -0.43 4.89 12.63
C LEU A 220 0.47 5.76 11.75
N ALA A 221 1.69 5.32 11.47
CA ALA A 221 2.66 6.04 10.64
C ALA A 221 2.15 6.24 9.21
N SER A 222 1.61 5.20 8.58
CA SER A 222 1.02 5.31 7.24
C SER A 222 -0.28 6.12 7.22
N SER A 223 -1.08 6.06 8.30
CA SER A 223 -2.33 6.83 8.44
C SER A 223 -2.08 8.32 8.54
N ILE A 224 -1.15 8.76 9.40
CA ILE A 224 -0.86 10.19 9.53
C ILE A 224 -0.19 10.72 8.27
N ALA A 225 0.70 9.93 7.65
CA ALA A 225 1.34 10.30 6.40
C ALA A 225 0.30 10.51 5.28
N LEU A 226 -0.66 9.59 5.13
CA LEU A 226 -1.74 9.74 4.17
C LEU A 226 -2.69 10.90 4.54
N GLY A 227 -3.06 11.03 5.81
CA GLY A 227 -3.98 12.06 6.30
C GLY A 227 -3.48 13.48 6.06
N VAL A 228 -2.20 13.75 6.31
CA VAL A 228 -1.60 15.08 6.04
C VAL A 228 -1.46 15.34 4.54
N GLY A 229 -1.18 14.31 3.74
CA GLY A 229 -1.19 14.42 2.27
C GLY A 229 -2.59 14.79 1.73
N ILE A 230 -3.63 14.13 2.25
CA ILE A 230 -5.01 14.51 1.97
C ILE A 230 -5.29 15.95 2.40
N ALA A 231 -4.82 16.37 3.58
CA ALA A 231 -5.01 17.73 4.06
C ALA A 231 -4.45 18.79 3.11
N MET A 232 -3.20 18.62 2.69
CA MET A 232 -2.55 19.51 1.73
C MET A 232 -3.27 19.49 0.37
N SER A 233 -3.68 18.30 -0.10
CA SER A 233 -4.37 18.17 -1.39
C SER A 233 -5.74 18.85 -1.46
N LEU A 234 -6.45 18.91 -0.33
CA LEU A 234 -7.75 19.58 -0.25
C LEU A 234 -7.64 21.10 -0.33
N VAL A 235 -6.51 21.67 0.12
CA VAL A 235 -6.38 23.13 0.26
C VAL A 235 -5.45 23.79 -0.74
N TYR A 236 -4.45 23.09 -1.31
CA TYR A 236 -3.45 23.74 -2.18
C TYR A 236 -4.11 24.44 -3.38
N ALA A 237 -5.19 23.85 -3.93
CA ALA A 237 -5.84 24.40 -5.12
C ALA A 237 -6.52 25.74 -4.78
N SER A 238 -7.18 25.81 -3.64
CA SER A 238 -7.81 27.03 -3.14
C SER A 238 -6.77 28.09 -2.80
N ILE A 239 -5.66 27.72 -2.15
CA ILE A 239 -4.58 28.66 -1.81
C ILE A 239 -3.97 29.26 -3.08
N LEU A 240 -3.70 28.45 -4.09
CA LEU A 240 -3.05 28.92 -5.32
C LEU A 240 -3.96 29.81 -6.18
N THR A 241 -5.25 29.52 -6.24
CA THR A 241 -6.19 30.37 -7.01
C THR A 241 -6.53 31.66 -6.28
N THR A 242 -6.78 31.59 -4.97
CA THR A 242 -7.24 32.75 -4.20
C THR A 242 -6.10 33.66 -3.76
N SER A 243 -4.99 33.10 -3.28
CA SER A 243 -3.88 33.87 -2.69
C SER A 243 -2.74 34.15 -3.67
N PHE A 244 -2.45 33.23 -4.60
CA PHE A 244 -1.37 33.37 -5.58
C PHE A 244 -1.86 33.71 -7.00
N HIS A 245 -3.18 33.88 -7.18
CA HIS A 245 -3.83 34.22 -8.45
C HIS A 245 -3.42 33.33 -9.64
N TRP A 246 -3.15 32.05 -9.39
CA TRP A 246 -2.88 31.08 -10.45
C TRP A 246 -4.13 30.83 -11.29
N SER A 247 -3.92 30.65 -12.60
CA SER A 247 -4.99 30.20 -13.50
C SER A 247 -5.42 28.77 -13.15
N GLU A 248 -6.72 28.50 -13.20
CA GLU A 248 -7.28 27.16 -12.96
C GLU A 248 -6.66 26.08 -13.86
N LYS A 249 -6.26 26.46 -15.07
CA LYS A 249 -5.60 25.56 -16.03
C LYS A 249 -4.26 25.02 -15.52
N SER A 250 -3.56 25.83 -14.73
CA SER A 250 -2.19 25.59 -14.27
C SER A 250 -2.11 24.96 -12.88
N ILE A 251 -3.23 24.77 -12.17
CA ILE A 251 -3.23 24.19 -10.81
C ILE A 251 -2.59 22.80 -10.78
N GLY A 252 -2.76 22.01 -11.85
CA GLY A 252 -2.18 20.67 -11.94
C GLY A 252 -0.64 20.66 -11.90
N LEU A 253 0.02 21.78 -12.23
CA LEU A 253 1.49 21.89 -12.23
C LEU A 253 2.12 21.74 -10.84
N VAL A 254 1.35 21.90 -9.77
CA VAL A 254 1.81 21.63 -8.40
C VAL A 254 2.35 20.21 -8.25
N ASN A 255 1.78 19.27 -9.00
CA ASN A 255 2.17 17.86 -8.95
C ASN A 255 3.50 17.57 -9.66
N VAL A 256 4.07 18.51 -10.42
CA VAL A 256 5.33 18.29 -11.16
C VAL A 256 6.46 17.84 -10.23
N GLY A 257 6.52 18.37 -9.01
CA GLY A 257 7.53 17.97 -8.03
C GLY A 257 7.37 16.54 -7.50
N ILE A 258 6.19 15.92 -7.62
CA ILE A 258 5.99 14.52 -7.22
C ILE A 258 6.79 13.56 -8.12
N PHE A 259 7.08 13.94 -9.37
CA PHE A 259 7.88 13.12 -10.29
C PHE A 259 9.29 12.82 -9.74
N PRO A 260 10.15 13.83 -9.44
CA PRO A 260 11.45 13.57 -8.84
C PRO A 260 11.33 12.98 -7.42
N ALA A 261 10.32 13.37 -6.65
CA ALA A 261 10.08 12.80 -5.33
C ALA A 261 9.80 11.29 -5.37
N SER A 262 8.98 10.84 -6.33
CA SER A 262 8.64 9.43 -6.51
C SER A 262 9.88 8.60 -6.89
N LEU A 263 10.68 9.07 -7.85
CA LEU A 263 11.92 8.39 -8.25
C LEU A 263 12.94 8.33 -7.11
N ALA A 264 13.10 9.43 -6.37
CA ALA A 264 13.98 9.46 -5.20
C ALA A 264 13.49 8.53 -4.09
N ALA A 265 12.19 8.47 -3.83
CA ALA A 265 11.59 7.59 -2.83
C ALA A 265 11.75 6.11 -3.22
N MET A 266 11.55 5.76 -4.50
CA MET A 266 11.81 4.43 -5.04
C MET A 266 13.26 4.00 -4.82
N PHE A 267 14.20 4.88 -5.16
CA PHE A 267 15.62 4.60 -5.01
C PHE A 267 16.02 4.46 -3.54
N TYR A 268 15.54 5.36 -2.68
CA TYR A 268 15.87 5.35 -1.25
C TYR A 268 15.21 4.16 -0.51
N ALA A 269 13.89 4.04 -0.55
CA ALA A 269 13.18 3.03 0.23
C ALA A 269 13.32 1.62 -0.37
N GLY A 270 13.41 1.52 -1.70
CA GLY A 270 13.63 0.26 -2.38
C GLY A 270 15.09 -0.18 -2.32
N TYR A 271 15.92 0.38 -3.20
CA TYR A 271 17.30 -0.09 -3.38
C TYR A 271 18.21 0.17 -2.16
N CYS A 272 18.22 1.41 -1.63
CA CYS A 272 19.05 1.73 -0.47
C CYS A 272 18.50 1.07 0.80
N GLY A 273 17.18 0.95 0.91
CA GLY A 273 16.49 0.31 2.02
C GLY A 273 16.89 -1.15 2.18
N ASP A 274 16.82 -1.94 1.11
CA ASP A 274 17.22 -3.35 1.13
C ASP A 274 18.69 -3.53 1.50
N LYS A 275 19.59 -2.70 0.93
CA LYS A 275 21.01 -2.70 1.29
C LYS A 275 21.25 -2.37 2.76
N MET A 276 20.49 -1.42 3.31
CA MET A 276 20.59 -1.05 4.72
C MET A 276 20.15 -2.19 5.62
N ASN A 277 19.08 -2.90 5.27
CA ASN A 277 18.60 -4.08 6.01
C ASN A 277 19.67 -5.18 6.01
N ILE A 278 20.26 -5.50 4.86
CA ILE A 278 21.34 -6.50 4.76
C ILE A 278 22.56 -6.08 5.60
N TRP A 279 22.92 -4.80 5.57
CA TRP A 279 24.03 -4.27 6.36
C TRP A 279 23.78 -4.36 7.87
N LEU A 280 22.56 -4.05 8.33
CA LEU A 280 22.15 -4.21 9.73
C LEU A 280 22.12 -5.68 10.16
N ALA A 281 21.67 -6.58 9.28
CA ALA A 281 21.69 -8.02 9.52
C ALA A 281 23.13 -8.57 9.63
N LYS A 282 24.04 -8.12 8.75
CA LYS A 282 25.48 -8.51 8.82
C LYS A 282 26.14 -8.09 10.13
N ARG A 283 25.73 -6.95 10.71
CA ARG A 283 26.21 -6.52 12.03
C ARG A 283 25.71 -7.39 13.19
N ARG A 284 24.66 -8.19 12.95
CA ARG A 284 24.05 -9.13 13.92
C ARG A 284 24.28 -10.59 13.53
N ASN A 285 25.45 -10.93 12.99
CA ASN A 285 25.81 -12.29 12.57
C ASN A 285 24.82 -12.92 11.58
N GLY A 286 24.17 -12.10 10.74
CA GLY A 286 23.23 -12.57 9.71
C GLY A 286 21.78 -12.74 10.17
N VAL A 287 21.43 -12.36 11.40
CA VAL A 287 20.03 -12.42 11.88
C VAL A 287 19.25 -11.21 11.36
N HIS A 288 18.28 -11.44 10.48
CA HIS A 288 17.35 -10.43 9.98
C HIS A 288 16.23 -10.15 10.98
N LEU A 289 16.01 -8.86 11.28
CA LEU A 289 14.89 -8.40 12.09
C LEU A 289 14.01 -7.48 11.22
N PRO A 290 12.69 -7.76 11.11
CA PRO A 290 11.73 -6.88 10.43
C PRO A 290 11.82 -5.42 10.91
N GLU A 291 12.11 -5.20 12.19
CA GLU A 291 12.23 -3.87 12.80
C GLU A 291 13.33 -3.00 12.19
N ASP A 292 14.31 -3.60 11.51
CA ASP A 292 15.40 -2.88 10.84
C ASP A 292 14.88 -1.99 9.70
N THR A 293 13.77 -2.39 9.08
CA THR A 293 13.08 -1.57 8.07
C THR A 293 12.61 -0.23 8.67
N LEU A 294 12.27 -0.16 9.96
CA LEU A 294 11.79 1.07 10.59
C LEU A 294 12.87 2.16 10.67
N VAL A 295 14.16 1.79 10.61
CA VAL A 295 15.27 2.75 10.57
C VAL A 295 15.19 3.63 9.31
N GLN A 296 14.63 3.10 8.22
CA GLN A 296 14.39 3.85 6.99
C GLN A 296 13.45 5.05 7.20
N LEU A 297 12.58 5.02 8.22
CA LEU A 297 11.62 6.08 8.54
C LEU A 297 12.24 7.33 9.15
N ILE A 298 13.53 7.30 9.53
CA ILE A 298 14.21 8.47 10.10
C ILE A 298 14.34 9.60 9.07
N LEU A 299 14.74 9.30 7.83
CA LEU A 299 14.84 10.31 6.78
C LEU A 299 13.48 10.95 6.41
N PRO A 300 12.42 10.19 6.08
CA PRO A 300 11.13 10.78 5.73
C PRO A 300 10.50 11.52 6.92
N PHE A 301 10.81 11.15 8.17
CA PHE A 301 10.40 11.94 9.33
C PHE A 301 10.87 13.39 9.23
N PHE A 302 12.18 13.63 9.03
CA PHE A 302 12.73 14.98 8.93
C PHE A 302 12.25 15.69 7.66
N VAL A 303 12.26 15.00 6.52
CA VAL A 303 11.87 15.60 5.23
C VAL A 303 10.38 15.96 5.22
N GLY A 304 9.52 15.08 5.74
CA GLY A 304 8.08 15.31 5.87
C GLY A 304 7.77 16.42 6.85
N ALA A 305 8.42 16.44 8.01
CA ALA A 305 8.35 17.52 9.00
C ALA A 305 8.67 18.90 8.38
N ILE A 306 9.78 18.99 7.63
CA ILE A 306 10.18 20.21 6.92
C ILE A 306 9.15 20.57 5.84
N GLY A 307 8.65 19.59 5.08
CA GLY A 307 7.61 19.79 4.06
C GLY A 307 6.32 20.40 4.62
N ILE A 308 5.86 19.92 5.78
CA ILE A 308 4.69 20.48 6.47
C ILE A 308 4.92 21.92 6.88
N ILE A 309 6.07 22.22 7.49
CA ILE A 309 6.39 23.59 7.95
C ILE A 309 6.46 24.56 6.78
N ILE A 310 7.17 24.20 5.70
CA ILE A 310 7.30 25.05 4.51
C ILE A 310 5.92 25.33 3.90
N PHE A 311 5.08 24.30 3.77
CA PHE A 311 3.72 24.44 3.25
C PHE A 311 2.88 25.36 4.13
N ALA A 312 2.91 25.15 5.45
CA ALA A 312 2.11 25.91 6.42
C ALA A 312 2.49 27.39 6.47
N VAL A 313 3.80 27.70 6.49
CA VAL A 313 4.31 29.09 6.52
C VAL A 313 3.98 29.82 5.22
N THR A 314 4.20 29.15 4.08
CA THR A 314 3.91 29.74 2.76
C THR A 314 2.41 29.99 2.58
N ALA A 315 1.56 29.09 3.05
CA ALA A 315 0.10 29.23 2.99
C ALA A 315 -0.43 30.39 3.83
N ASN A 316 0.25 30.72 4.94
CA ASN A 316 -0.20 31.76 5.85
C ASN A 316 0.21 33.18 5.43
N ALA A 317 1.34 33.32 4.73
CA ALA A 317 1.87 34.62 4.33
C ALA A 317 2.13 34.69 2.82
N PRO A 318 1.07 34.55 1.98
CA PRO A 318 1.19 34.46 0.53
C PRO A 318 1.78 35.72 -0.12
N GLU A 319 1.63 36.89 0.50
CA GLU A 319 2.20 38.15 -0.03
C GLU A 319 3.73 38.25 0.13
N SER A 320 4.30 37.51 1.09
CA SER A 320 5.74 37.56 1.42
C SER A 320 6.54 36.41 0.84
N HIS A 321 5.86 35.37 0.33
CA HIS A 321 6.49 34.15 -0.18
C HIS A 321 6.06 33.91 -1.62
N SER A 322 6.89 33.20 -2.40
CA SER A 322 6.53 32.77 -3.75
C SER A 322 5.66 31.51 -3.71
N SER A 323 4.84 31.30 -4.75
CA SER A 323 4.08 30.05 -4.95
C SER A 323 4.97 28.79 -4.97
N TRP A 324 6.26 28.96 -5.24
CA TRP A 324 7.26 27.90 -5.12
C TRP A 324 7.35 27.27 -3.73
N GLY A 325 7.05 28.00 -2.65
CA GLY A 325 7.04 27.44 -1.31
C GLY A 325 5.98 26.34 -1.13
N ILE A 326 4.79 26.53 -1.72
CA ILE A 326 3.72 25.52 -1.71
C ILE A 326 4.15 24.27 -2.50
N ILE A 327 4.73 24.47 -3.68
CA ILE A 327 5.20 23.38 -4.54
C ILE A 327 6.31 22.58 -3.84
N MET A 328 7.31 23.26 -3.25
CA MET A 328 8.41 22.60 -2.55
C MET A 328 7.94 21.88 -1.28
N GLY A 329 7.06 22.51 -0.49
CA GLY A 329 6.46 21.88 0.69
C GLY A 329 5.71 20.60 0.34
N TRP A 330 4.86 20.66 -0.69
CA TRP A 330 4.14 19.51 -1.23
C TRP A 330 5.08 18.41 -1.74
N THR A 331 6.13 18.80 -2.49
CA THR A 331 7.10 17.87 -3.08
C THR A 331 7.89 17.10 -2.01
N LEU A 332 8.42 17.80 -1.01
CA LEU A 332 9.16 17.19 0.09
C LEU A 332 8.25 16.26 0.90
N TYR A 333 7.01 16.70 1.12
CA TYR A 333 6.04 15.89 1.83
C TYR A 333 5.67 14.61 1.08
N GLU A 334 5.45 14.69 -0.23
CA GLU A 334 5.15 13.53 -1.08
C GLU A 334 6.31 12.53 -1.14
N PHE A 335 7.57 13.00 -1.18
CA PHE A 335 8.73 12.11 -0.99
C PHE A 335 8.63 11.33 0.32
N ALA A 336 8.38 12.03 1.44
CA ALA A 336 8.27 11.40 2.75
C ALA A 336 7.11 10.41 2.82
N PHE A 337 5.95 10.79 2.26
CA PHE A 337 4.76 9.95 2.19
C PHE A 337 5.02 8.64 1.42
N ILE A 338 5.63 8.70 0.24
CA ILE A 338 5.92 7.52 -0.59
C ILE A 338 6.88 6.58 0.13
N VAL A 339 7.96 7.11 0.74
CA VAL A 339 8.90 6.29 1.54
C VAL A 339 8.17 5.61 2.70
N VAL A 340 7.32 6.34 3.44
CA VAL A 340 6.55 5.77 4.55
C VAL A 340 5.62 4.65 4.06
N LEU A 341 4.95 4.81 2.92
CA LEU A 341 4.11 3.77 2.35
C LEU A 341 4.91 2.51 1.98
N ILE A 342 6.06 2.66 1.33
CA ILE A 342 6.94 1.55 0.96
C ILE A 342 7.40 0.81 2.22
N THR A 343 8.00 1.52 3.17
CA THR A 343 8.57 0.92 4.38
C THR A 343 7.51 0.29 5.28
N THR A 344 6.36 0.92 5.49
CA THR A 344 5.28 0.34 6.33
C THR A 344 4.63 -0.87 5.68
N THR A 345 4.53 -0.90 4.34
CA THR A 345 4.04 -2.05 3.57
C THR A 345 5.03 -3.20 3.64
N HIS A 346 6.33 -2.92 3.44
CA HIS A 346 7.40 -3.89 3.59
C HIS A 346 7.41 -4.47 5.00
N PHE A 347 7.42 -3.62 6.02
CA PHE A 347 7.34 -4.04 7.42
C PHE A 347 6.09 -4.87 7.69
N GLY A 348 4.92 -4.48 7.19
CA GLY A 348 3.66 -5.21 7.35
C GLY A 348 3.72 -6.63 6.78
N SER A 349 4.49 -6.86 5.71
CA SER A 349 4.71 -8.18 5.12
C SER A 349 5.57 -9.11 5.98
N GLU A 350 6.34 -8.57 6.94
CA GLU A 350 7.29 -9.33 7.76
C GLU A 350 6.97 -9.32 9.26
N ALA A 351 6.25 -8.29 9.73
CA ALA A 351 5.97 -8.05 11.14
C ALA A 351 5.11 -9.15 11.79
N PHE A 352 4.35 -9.89 10.99
CA PHE A 352 3.53 -11.01 11.45
C PHE A 352 3.82 -12.31 10.67
N PRO A 353 4.91 -13.03 11.01
CA PRO A 353 5.35 -14.23 10.28
C PRO A 353 4.30 -15.35 10.22
N LYS A 354 3.41 -15.41 11.22
CA LYS A 354 2.36 -16.44 11.28
C LYS A 354 1.34 -16.28 10.15
N ASN A 355 1.04 -15.06 9.71
CA ASN A 355 0.06 -14.73 8.66
C ASN A 355 0.37 -13.36 8.04
N PRO A 356 1.34 -13.26 7.12
CA PRO A 356 1.81 -11.99 6.56
C PRO A 356 0.73 -11.30 5.70
N GLY A 357 -0.07 -12.08 4.96
CA GLY A 357 -1.13 -11.52 4.10
C GLY A 357 -2.20 -10.73 4.86
N PRO A 358 -2.86 -11.29 5.89
CA PRO A 358 -3.78 -10.55 6.74
C PRO A 358 -3.17 -9.30 7.39
N ALA A 359 -1.93 -9.38 7.87
CA ALA A 359 -1.25 -8.22 8.48
C ALA A 359 -1.00 -7.10 7.47
N LEU A 360 -0.55 -7.45 6.26
CA LEU A 360 -0.33 -6.52 5.17
C LEU A 360 -1.61 -5.75 4.82
N VAL A 361 -2.73 -6.46 4.65
CA VAL A 361 -4.02 -5.83 4.34
C VAL A 361 -4.56 -5.00 5.48
N VAL A 362 -4.26 -5.34 6.73
CA VAL A 362 -4.62 -4.50 7.87
C VAL A 362 -3.84 -3.19 7.85
N VAL A 363 -2.52 -3.24 7.65
CA VAL A 363 -1.67 -2.03 7.56
C VAL A 363 -2.21 -1.10 6.46
N ILE A 364 -2.46 -1.66 5.29
CA ILE A 364 -2.89 -0.89 4.11
C ILE A 364 -4.37 -0.49 4.18
N GLY A 365 -5.24 -1.35 4.70
CA GLY A 365 -6.69 -1.13 4.76
C GLY A 365 -7.07 -0.14 5.87
N VAL A 366 -6.50 -0.28 7.06
CA VAL A 366 -6.82 0.59 8.21
C VAL A 366 -6.30 2.01 7.99
N LYS A 367 -5.13 2.19 7.32
CA LYS A 367 -4.61 3.53 7.02
C LYS A 367 -5.63 4.40 6.28
N ASN A 368 -6.39 3.79 5.38
CA ASN A 368 -7.40 4.45 4.57
C ASN A 368 -8.65 4.83 5.39
N ILE A 369 -9.01 4.05 6.41
CA ILE A 369 -10.12 4.38 7.33
C ILE A 369 -9.75 5.57 8.20
N VAL A 370 -8.56 5.52 8.82
CA VAL A 370 -8.07 6.60 9.70
C VAL A 370 -7.93 7.91 8.92
N SER A 371 -7.37 7.85 7.72
CA SER A 371 -7.18 9.03 6.87
C SER A 371 -8.51 9.60 6.35
N PHE A 372 -9.50 8.76 6.09
CA PHE A 372 -10.86 9.20 5.77
C PHE A 372 -11.53 9.89 6.96
N GLY A 373 -11.34 9.39 8.17
CA GLY A 373 -11.81 10.08 9.38
C GLY A 373 -11.17 11.46 9.54
N ALA A 374 -9.86 11.56 9.28
CA ALA A 374 -9.13 12.82 9.35
C ALA A 374 -9.60 13.85 8.30
N SER A 375 -9.98 13.42 7.09
CA SER A 375 -10.40 14.32 6.01
C SER A 375 -11.63 15.16 6.32
N PHE A 376 -12.58 14.65 7.12
CA PHE A 376 -13.74 15.43 7.58
C PHE A 376 -13.37 16.56 8.54
N GLY A 377 -12.29 16.39 9.32
CA GLY A 377 -11.86 17.37 10.31
C GLY A 377 -11.01 18.50 9.73
N ILE A 378 -10.34 18.27 8.60
CA ILE A 378 -9.34 19.20 8.05
C ILE A 378 -9.97 20.52 7.62
N VAL A 379 -11.03 20.49 6.81
CA VAL A 379 -11.65 21.73 6.28
C VAL A 379 -12.22 22.59 7.42
N PRO A 380 -13.02 22.06 8.37
CA PRO A 380 -13.46 22.82 9.54
C PRO A 380 -12.31 23.38 10.39
N MET A 381 -11.23 22.61 10.58
CA MET A 381 -10.06 23.04 11.36
C MET A 381 -9.36 24.25 10.73
N VAL A 382 -9.22 24.25 9.41
CA VAL A 382 -8.64 25.39 8.67
C VAL A 382 -9.52 26.64 8.79
N HIS A 383 -10.85 26.49 8.70
CA HIS A 383 -11.78 27.60 8.87
C HIS A 383 -11.78 28.18 10.29
N ALA A 384 -11.58 27.34 11.31
CA ALA A 384 -11.62 27.76 12.72
C ALA A 384 -10.34 28.48 13.16
N PHE A 385 -9.15 28.01 12.77
CA PHE A 385 -7.89 28.49 13.35
C PHE A 385 -7.00 29.30 12.41
N ASN A 386 -7.09 29.11 11.08
CA ASN A 386 -6.12 29.46 10.02
C ASN A 386 -5.24 28.28 9.54
N TYR A 387 -4.65 28.43 8.35
CA TYR A 387 -3.82 27.40 7.73
C TYR A 387 -2.60 27.03 8.59
N LEU A 388 -1.87 28.02 9.11
CA LEU A 388 -0.65 27.79 9.89
C LEU A 388 -0.93 26.89 11.10
N THR A 389 -1.91 27.27 11.92
CA THR A 389 -2.24 26.55 13.15
C THR A 389 -2.76 25.15 12.83
N ALA A 390 -3.61 25.02 11.81
CA ALA A 390 -4.12 23.72 11.37
C ALA A 390 -3.00 22.76 10.96
N PHE A 391 -2.04 23.21 10.14
CA PHE A 391 -0.91 22.37 9.73
C PHE A 391 0.13 22.16 10.84
N MET A 392 0.28 23.09 11.78
CA MET A 392 1.15 22.88 12.95
C MET A 392 0.58 21.87 13.95
N ILE A 393 -0.74 21.75 14.07
CA ILE A 393 -1.39 20.67 14.83
C ILE A 393 -1.08 19.32 14.15
N LEU A 394 -1.27 19.24 12.82
CA LEU A 394 -0.95 18.04 12.05
C LEU A 394 0.54 17.66 12.15
N PHE A 395 1.43 18.66 12.13
CA PHE A 395 2.86 18.49 12.37
C PHE A 395 3.13 17.87 13.76
N GLY A 396 2.48 18.39 14.81
CA GLY A 396 2.63 17.85 16.16
C GLY A 396 2.20 16.38 16.27
N ILE A 397 1.10 16.02 15.63
CA ILE A 397 0.61 14.62 15.57
C ILE A 397 1.57 13.75 14.76
N TYR A 398 2.04 14.23 13.61
CA TYR A 398 3.03 13.55 12.77
C TYR A 398 4.30 13.27 13.57
N VAL A 399 4.87 14.29 14.25
CA VAL A 399 6.06 14.12 15.07
C VAL A 399 5.83 13.15 16.22
N GLY A 400 4.70 13.28 16.93
CA GLY A 400 4.34 12.40 18.03
C GLY A 400 4.28 10.93 17.60
N ILE A 401 3.64 10.63 16.47
CA ILE A 401 3.54 9.26 15.96
C ILE A 401 4.92 8.73 15.57
N PHE A 402 5.76 9.49 14.87
CA PHE A 402 7.09 9.00 14.48
C PHE A 402 8.01 8.76 15.68
N LEU A 403 7.90 9.57 16.74
CA LEU A 403 8.63 9.35 17.99
C LEU A 403 8.21 8.05 18.70
N LEU A 404 6.96 7.60 18.55
CA LEU A 404 6.53 6.27 19.01
C LEU A 404 7.24 5.12 18.29
N GLY A 405 7.91 5.37 17.16
CA GLY A 405 8.74 4.38 16.46
C GLY A 405 9.95 3.93 17.29
N ILE A 406 10.49 4.81 18.13
CA ILE A 406 11.65 4.51 18.99
C ILE A 406 11.32 3.39 19.99
N PRO A 407 10.29 3.50 20.86
CA PRO A 407 9.95 2.41 21.76
C PRO A 407 9.53 1.15 21.00
N VAL A 408 8.81 1.27 19.89
CA VAL A 408 8.39 0.11 19.08
C VAL A 408 9.60 -0.67 18.56
N TYR A 409 10.65 0.00 18.07
CA TYR A 409 11.88 -0.65 17.62
C TYR A 409 12.53 -1.52 18.71
N PHE A 410 12.53 -1.07 19.97
CA PHE A 410 13.15 -1.82 21.07
C PHE A 410 12.23 -2.87 21.73
N PHE A 411 10.93 -2.61 21.79
CA PHE A 411 9.97 -3.48 22.50
C PHE A 411 9.31 -4.53 21.60
N ASN A 412 9.17 -4.27 20.29
CA ASN A 412 8.51 -5.21 19.38
C ASN A 412 9.24 -6.57 19.27
N PRO A 413 10.58 -6.64 19.24
CA PRO A 413 11.28 -7.93 19.26
C PRO A 413 10.99 -8.76 20.51
N LYS A 414 10.86 -8.09 21.68
CA LYS A 414 10.53 -8.74 22.96
C LYS A 414 9.10 -9.27 22.95
N TRP A 415 8.15 -8.50 22.42
CA TRP A 415 6.76 -8.92 22.25
C TRP A 415 6.66 -10.15 21.32
N ARG A 416 7.39 -10.14 20.19
CA ARG A 416 7.45 -11.29 19.28
C ARG A 416 8.02 -12.54 19.93
N ALA A 417 9.08 -12.39 20.73
CA ALA A 417 9.66 -13.49 21.49
C ALA A 417 8.67 -14.06 22.53
N TYR A 418 7.87 -13.22 23.17
CA TYR A 418 6.80 -13.65 24.09
C TYR A 418 5.71 -14.44 23.36
N MET A 419 5.20 -13.91 22.23
CA MET A 419 4.18 -14.56 21.41
C MET A 419 4.64 -15.86 20.72
N ALA A 420 5.95 -16.09 20.67
CA ALA A 420 6.54 -17.34 20.21
C ALA A 420 6.58 -18.42 21.32
N ARG A 421 6.59 -18.02 22.60
CA ARG A 421 6.64 -18.90 23.78
C ARG A 421 5.27 -19.36 24.29
N GLU A 422 4.18 -18.67 23.95
CA GLU A 422 2.79 -19.10 24.27
C GLU A 422 2.28 -20.25 23.36
N LYS A 423 3.19 -21.10 22.87
CA LYS A 423 2.90 -22.37 22.20
C LYS A 423 3.59 -23.48 22.97
#